data_AF-A0A2D5PNI7-F1
#
_entry.id   AF-A0A2D5PNI7-F1
#
_cell.length_a   1.000
_cell.length_b   1.000
_cell.length_c   1.000
_cell.angle_alpha   90.00
_cell.angle_beta   90.00
_cell.angle_gamma   90.00
#
_symmetry.space_group_name_H-M   'P 1'
#
loop_
_entity.id
_entity.type
_entity.pdbx_description
1 polymer ?
#
loop_
_entity_poly.entity_id
_entity_poly.type
_entity_poly.pdbx_seq_one_letter_code
_entity_poly.pdbx_strand_id
1 'polypeptide(L)' 'MKGVNHYKKDGTLHKGGMHKMTDGTLHSGKTHTKASQKLFHYGELSNKSKTKAKSYWRK' A
#
# COMPACT_ATOMS: atom_id res chain seq x y z
N MET A 1 9.06 -5.74 -4.35
CA MET A 1 9.17 -5.98 -2.91
C MET A 1 8.43 -7.27 -2.56
N LYS A 2 9.10 -8.42 -2.55
CA LYS A 2 8.47 -9.69 -2.14
C LYS A 2 8.49 -9.77 -0.60
N GLY A 3 7.39 -10.21 0.01
CA GLY A 3 7.34 -10.55 1.43
C GLY A 3 6.82 -9.48 2.41
N VAL A 4 6.46 -8.28 1.95
CA VAL A 4 5.87 -7.25 2.82
C VAL A 4 4.49 -6.81 2.35
N ASN A 5 3.62 -6.52 3.31
CA ASN A 5 2.29 -5.94 3.07
C ASN A 5 2.41 -4.47 2.66
N HIS A 6 1.58 -4.07 1.69
CA HIS A 6 1.44 -2.69 1.24
C HIS A 6 0.03 -2.18 1.56
N TYR A 7 -0.09 -0.90 1.84
CA TYR A 7 -1.35 -0.32 2.31
C TYR A 7 -1.70 0.93 1.54
N LYS A 8 -3.00 1.22 1.43
CA LYS A 8 -3.47 2.55 1.09
C LYS A 8 -3.22 3.51 2.27
N LYS A 9 -3.31 4.81 2.02
CA LYS A 9 -3.10 5.86 3.05
C LYS A 9 -3.94 5.65 4.32
N ASP A 10 -5.13 5.09 4.16
CA ASP A 10 -6.07 4.81 5.25
C ASP A 10 -5.74 3.54 6.06
N GLY A 11 -4.70 2.79 5.68
CA GLY A 11 -4.31 1.53 6.33
C GLY A 11 -5.01 0.29 5.75
N THR A 12 -5.80 0.42 4.68
CA THR A 12 -6.38 -0.75 4.00
C THR A 12 -5.29 -1.54 3.30
N LEU A 13 -5.22 -2.85 3.56
CA LEU A 13 -4.29 -3.77 2.91
C LEU A 13 -4.55 -3.83 1.39
N HIS A 14 -3.49 -3.66 0.60
CA HIS A 14 -3.51 -3.84 -0.85
C HIS A 14 -2.95 -5.22 -1.22
N LYS A 15 -3.79 -6.06 -1.83
CA LYS A 15 -3.42 -7.41 -2.30
C LYS A 15 -3.27 -7.51 -3.83
N GLY A 16 -3.63 -6.45 -4.56
CA GLY A 16 -3.64 -6.45 -6.02
C GLY A 16 -2.27 -6.15 -6.64
N GLY A 17 -2.25 -6.06 -7.97
CA GLY A 17 -1.06 -5.61 -8.71
C GLY A 17 -0.57 -4.24 -8.25
N MET A 18 0.74 -4.02 -8.35
CA MET A 18 1.38 -2.74 -8.07
C MET A 18 2.55 -2.52 -9.03
N HIS A 19 2.97 -1.27 -9.16
CA HIS A 19 4.19 -0.90 -9.87
C HIS A 19 4.94 0.19 -9.10
N LYS A 20 6.24 0.28 -9.35
CA LYS A 20 7.10 1.33 -8.81
C LYS A 20 7.21 2.46 -9.84
N MET A 21 6.98 3.67 -9.38
CA MET A 21 7.14 4.89 -10.17
C MET A 21 8.62 5.24 -10.34
N THR A 22 8.91 6.11 -11.31
CA THR A 22 10.26 6.62 -11.56
C THR A 22 10.82 7.41 -10.37
N ASP A 23 9.97 8.10 -9.62
CA ASP A 23 10.30 8.79 -8.36
C ASP A 23 10.52 7.82 -7.18
N GLY A 24 10.32 6.52 -7.40
CA GLY A 24 10.51 5.46 -6.41
C GLY A 24 9.28 5.11 -5.58
N THR A 25 8.18 5.86 -5.69
CA THR A 25 6.93 5.57 -4.97
C THR A 25 6.23 4.32 -5.52
N LEU A 26 5.42 3.66 -4.69
CA LEU A 26 4.64 2.50 -5.09
C LEU A 26 3.20 2.88 -5.37
N HIS A 27 2.63 2.39 -6.45
CA HIS A 27 1.27 2.68 -6.89
C HIS A 27 0.50 1.41 -7.22
N SER A 28 -0.82 1.44 -7.06
CA SER A 28 -1.72 0.33 -7.37
C SER A 28 -1.90 0.12 -8.88
N GLY A 29 -2.26 -1.11 -9.24
CA GLY A 29 -2.43 -1.53 -10.64
C GLY A 29 -1.12 -2.01 -11.26
N LYS A 30 -1.23 -2.79 -12.34
CA LYS A 30 -0.07 -3.34 -13.07
C LYS A 30 0.72 -2.26 -13.82
N THR A 31 0.06 -1.20 -14.23
CA THR A 31 0.64 -0.08 -15.01
C THR A 31 0.23 1.26 -14.43
N HIS A 32 0.98 2.31 -14.78
CA HIS A 32 0.67 3.68 -14.36
C HIS A 32 -0.56 4.19 -15.09
N THR A 33 -1.64 4.39 -14.34
CA THR A 33 -2.89 4.99 -14.83
C THR A 33 -3.30 6.12 -13.90
N LYS A 34 -4.17 7.03 -14.37
CA LYS A 34 -4.73 8.10 -13.53
C LYS A 34 -5.48 7.58 -12.28
N ALA A 35 -5.99 6.36 -12.35
CA ALA A 35 -6.69 5.71 -11.24
C ALA A 35 -5.73 5.01 -10.24
N SER A 36 -4.44 4.92 -10.57
CA SER A 36 -3.44 4.28 -9.71
C SER A 36 -3.26 5.07 -8.42
N GLN A 37 -3.48 4.41 -7.29
CA GLN A 37 -3.39 5.00 -5.96
C GLN A 37 -2.03 4.72 -5.34
N LYS A 38 -1.44 5.72 -4.68
CA LYS A 38 -0.19 5.53 -3.93
C LYS A 38 -0.37 4.50 -2.81
N LEU A 39 0.61 3.63 -2.69
CA LEU A 39 0.76 2.60 -1.67
C LEU A 39 1.88 2.98 -0.71
N PHE A 40 1.75 2.48 0.52
CA PHE A 40 2.61 2.82 1.65
C PHE A 40 3.05 1.56 2.37
N HIS A 41 4.25 1.59 2.93
CA HIS A 41 4.71 0.62 3.92
C HIS A 41 4.06 0.92 5.28
N TYR A 42 3.96 -0.11 6.13
CA TYR A 42 3.34 0.02 7.46
C TYR A 42 3.95 1.15 8.30
N GLY A 43 5.28 1.36 8.21
CA GLY A 43 5.98 2.42 8.94
C GLY A 43 5.52 3.83 8.58
N GLU A 44 5.14 4.05 7.32
CA GLU A 44 4.74 5.35 6.74
C GLU A 44 3.29 5.73 7.06
N LEU A 45 2.53 4.81 7.65
CA LEU A 45 1.13 5.03 8.02
C LEU A 45 0.99 5.89 9.28
N SER A 46 -0.08 6.69 9.33
CA SER A 46 -0.52 7.36 10.56
C SER A 46 -0.85 6.34 11.66
N ASN A 47 -0.84 6.76 12.93
CA ASN A 47 -1.21 5.88 14.05
C ASN A 47 -2.61 5.25 13.87
N LYS A 48 -3.57 6.02 13.38
CA LYS A 48 -4.93 5.53 13.07
C LYS A 48 -4.92 4.47 11.96
N SER A 49 -4.20 4.74 10.87
CA SER A 49 -4.06 3.82 9.74
C SER A 49 -3.33 2.53 10.15
N LYS A 50 -2.33 2.61 11.04
CA LYS A 50 -1.62 1.44 11.59
C LYS A 50 -2.55 0.50 12.35
N THR A 51 -3.49 1.03 13.13
CA THR A 51 -4.51 0.22 13.81
C THR A 51 -5.38 -0.55 12.80
N LYS A 52 -5.83 0.12 11.74
CA LYS A 52 -6.58 -0.54 10.66
C LYS A 52 -5.73 -1.60 9.94
N ALA A 53 -4.48 -1.28 9.60
CA ALA A 53 -3.55 -2.19 8.95
C ALA A 53 -3.34 -3.49 9.75
N LYS A 54 -3.16 -3.38 11.06
CA LYS A 54 -3.02 -4.53 11.98
C LYS A 54 -4.22 -5.47 11.97
N SER A 55 -5.43 -4.96 11.72
CA SER A 55 -6.64 -5.82 11.65
C SER A 55 -6.58 -6.83 10.50
N TYR A 56 -5.81 -6.54 9.45
CA TYR A 56 -5.60 -7.45 8.32
C TYR A 56 -4.52 -8.50 8.55
N TRP A 57 -3.73 -8.43 9.63
CA TRP A 57 -2.65 -9.40 9.88
C TRP A 57 -3.15 -10.74 10.42
N ARG A 58 -4.34 -10.72 11.02
CA ARG A 58 -4.98 -11.90 11.61
C ARG A 58 -5.89 -12.65 10.64
N LYS A 59 -5.87 -12.28 9.36
CA LYS A 59 -6.87 -12.66 8.35
C LYS A 59 -6.21 -13.22 7.11
#